data_AF-A0A521YJU1-F1
#
_entry.id   AF-A0A521YJU1-F1
#
_cell.length_a   1.000
_cell.length_b   1.000
_cell.length_c   1.000
_cell.angle_alpha   90.00
_cell.angle_beta   90.00
_cell.angle_gamma   90.00
#
_symmetry.space_group_name_H-M   'P 1'
#
loop_
_entity.id
_entity.type
_entity.pdbx_description
1 polymer ?
#
loop_
_entity_poly.entity_id
_entity_poly.type
_entity_poly.pdbx_seq_one_letter_code
_entity_poly.pdbx_strand_id
1 'polypeptide(L)'
;MSAPLEHLILRAERLMERLESCLPHRLAEPDWGVAPAWRYRKRQSGAGWGGAVLEPVRHVGRMGFGDLIEVDGQKERFARNLAQFVAGRPANNVLLTG
;
A
#
# COMPACT_ATOMS: atom_id res chain seq x y z
N MET A 1 14.28 -52.68 9.29
CA MET A 1 12.81 -52.53 9.07
C MET A 1 12.34 -51.06 9.15
N SER A 2 13.23 -50.04 9.06
CA SER A 2 12.86 -48.61 9.11
C SER A 2 12.82 -47.89 7.75
N ALA A 3 13.43 -48.47 6.71
CA ALA A 3 13.63 -47.81 5.41
C ALA A 3 12.34 -47.26 4.74
N PRO A 4 11.18 -47.94 4.78
CA PRO A 4 9.95 -47.39 4.21
C PRO A 4 9.43 -46.15 4.95
N LEU A 5 9.58 -46.13 6.28
CA LEU A 5 9.16 -45.00 7.12
C LEU A 5 10.08 -43.80 6.91
N GLU A 6 11.40 -44.02 6.88
CA GLU A 6 12.39 -42.97 6.58
C GLU A 6 12.15 -42.35 5.20
N HIS A 7 11.85 -43.17 4.19
CA HIS A 7 11.52 -42.67 2.86
C HIS A 7 10.22 -41.86 2.82
N LEU A 8 9.21 -42.26 3.60
CA LEU A 8 7.96 -41.51 3.73
C LEU A 8 8.20 -40.13 4.39
N ILE A 9 8.99 -40.08 5.46
CA ILE A 9 9.32 -38.84 6.17
C ILE A 9 10.05 -37.88 5.24
N LEU A 10 11.07 -38.35 4.51
CA LEU A 10 11.81 -37.52 3.55
C LEU A 10 10.91 -36.95 2.45
N ARG A 11 9.91 -37.72 1.99
CA ARG A 11 8.94 -37.23 1.01
C ARG A 11 7.97 -36.21 1.62
N ALA A 12 7.58 -36.39 2.87
CA ALA A 12 6.73 -35.46 3.59
C ALA A 12 7.44 -34.12 3.84
N GLU A 13 8.71 -34.14 4.25
CA GLU A 13 9.53 -32.93 4.42
C GLU A 13 9.64 -32.12 3.13
N ARG A 14 9.99 -32.77 2.01
CA ARG A 14 10.04 -32.12 0.69
C ARG A 14 8.68 -31.58 0.25
N LEU A 15 7.59 -32.21 0.66
CA LEU A 15 6.24 -31.71 0.38
C LEU A 15 5.94 -30.47 1.23
N MET A 16 6.29 -30.47 2.51
CA MET A 16 6.11 -29.34 3.42
C MET A 16 6.90 -28.11 2.94
N GLU A 17 8.17 -28.27 2.57
CA GLU A 17 8.99 -27.17 2.01
C GLU A 17 8.35 -26.54 0.76
N ARG A 18 7.82 -27.36 -0.14
CA ARG A 18 7.14 -26.89 -1.35
C ARG A 18 5.82 -26.19 -1.03
N LEU A 19 5.07 -26.70 -0.06
CA LEU A 19 3.82 -26.08 0.38
C LEU A 19 4.09 -24.71 0.99
N GLU A 20 5.11 -24.57 1.84
CA GLU A 20 5.49 -23.29 2.44
C GLU A 20 5.79 -22.21 1.38
N SER A 21 6.49 -22.57 0.30
CA SER A 21 6.77 -21.63 -0.81
C SER A 21 5.51 -21.15 -1.56
N CYS A 22 4.44 -21.95 -1.52
CA CYS A 22 3.16 -21.65 -2.17
C CYS A 22 2.18 -20.93 -1.24
N LEU A 23 2.47 -20.86 0.07
CA LEU A 23 1.60 -20.18 1.02
C LEU A 23 1.60 -18.66 0.76
N PRO A 24 0.45 -17.99 0.93
CA PRO A 24 0.37 -16.54 0.86
C PRO A 24 1.24 -15.95 1.98
N HIS A 25 2.27 -15.22 1.58
CA HIS A 25 3.15 -14.56 2.53
C HIS A 25 2.40 -13.39 3.16
N ARG A 26 2.64 -13.16 4.46
CA ARG A 26 2.10 -11.98 5.15
C ARG A 26 2.62 -10.73 4.46
N LEU A 27 1.81 -9.67 4.53
CA LEU A 27 2.22 -8.35 4.08
C LEU A 27 3.49 -7.95 4.85
N ALA A 28 4.61 -7.85 4.13
CA ALA A 28 5.85 -7.33 4.69
C ALA A 28 5.84 -5.81 4.58
N GLU A 29 6.47 -5.15 5.56
CA GLU A 29 6.71 -3.72 5.51
C GLU A 29 7.72 -3.39 4.41
N PRO A 30 7.38 -2.49 3.46
CA PRO A 30 8.33 -2.04 2.47
C PRO A 30 9.31 -1.02 3.05
N ASP A 31 10.44 -0.81 2.36
CA ASP A 31 11.26 0.37 2.60
C ASP A 31 10.51 1.63 2.11
N TRP A 32 9.89 2.34 3.05
CA TRP A 32 9.12 3.55 2.78
C TRP A 32 9.93 4.67 2.11
N GLY A 33 11.26 4.64 2.21
CA GLY A 33 12.14 5.62 1.57
C GLY A 33 12.18 5.52 0.03
N VAL A 34 11.75 4.39 -0.54
CA VAL A 34 11.86 4.12 -1.99
C VAL A 34 10.79 4.85 -2.82
N ALA A 35 9.63 5.15 -2.25
CA ALA A 35 8.55 5.81 -2.97
C ALA A 35 7.65 6.66 -2.07
N PRO A 36 7.18 7.82 -2.56
CA PRO A 36 6.30 8.72 -1.80
C PRO A 36 4.86 8.21 -1.68
N ALA A 37 4.49 7.19 -2.45
CA ALA A 37 3.15 6.61 -2.46
C ALA A 37 3.21 5.11 -2.77
N TRP A 38 2.29 4.36 -2.17
CA TRP A 38 2.23 2.91 -2.25
C TRP A 38 0.80 2.46 -2.54
N ARG A 39 0.66 1.39 -3.32
CA ARG A 39 -0.62 0.77 -3.65
C ARG A 39 -0.71 -0.60 -3.02
N TYR A 40 -1.75 -0.81 -2.23
CA TYR A 40 -2.10 -2.15 -1.74
C TYR A 40 -2.70 -2.98 -2.87
N ARG A 41 -2.08 -4.12 -3.17
CA ARG A 41 -2.56 -5.07 -4.17
C ARG A 41 -2.80 -6.42 -3.52
N LYS A 42 -4.07 -6.82 -3.50
CA LYS A 42 -4.46 -8.18 -3.12
C LYS A 42 -4.28 -9.11 -4.30
N ARG A 43 -3.54 -10.22 -4.12
CA ARG A 43 -3.47 -11.27 -5.13
C ARG A 43 -4.67 -12.19 -4.93
N GLN A 44 -5.73 -11.99 -5.72
CA GLN A 44 -6.83 -12.95 -5.76
C GLN A 44 -6.32 -14.22 -6.44
N SER A 45 -5.82 -15.18 -5.66
CA SER A 45 -5.71 -16.56 -6.16
C SER A 45 -7.10 -17.19 -5.99
N GLY A 46 -7.59 -17.89 -7.01
CA GLY A 46 -8.93 -18.49 -7.05
C GLY A 46 -9.23 -19.53 -5.96
N ALA A 47 -8.30 -19.76 -5.03
CA ALA A 47 -8.41 -20.71 -3.93
C ALA A 47 -8.46 -20.04 -2.54
N GLY A 48 -8.58 -18.71 -2.42
CA GLY A 48 -8.67 -18.02 -1.13
C GLY A 48 -7.33 -17.86 -0.38
N TRP A 49 -6.26 -18.49 -0.86
CA TRP A 49 -4.88 -18.37 -0.36
C TRP A 49 -4.18 -17.15 -0.99
N GLY A 50 -4.77 -15.96 -0.83
CA GLY A 50 -4.29 -14.73 -1.47
C GLY A 50 -3.49 -13.85 -0.53
N GLY A 51 -2.19 -13.71 -0.78
CA GLY A 51 -1.35 -12.73 -0.10
C GLY A 51 -1.62 -11.31 -0.60
N ALA A 52 -1.08 -10.32 0.10
CA ALA A 52 -1.11 -8.93 -0.34
C ALA A 52 0.30 -8.36 -0.40
N VAL A 53 0.49 -7.40 -1.30
CA VAL A 53 1.76 -6.71 -1.48
C VAL A 53 1.52 -5.20 -1.55
N LEU A 54 2.44 -4.43 -0.98
CA LEU A 54 2.54 -3.00 -1.22
C LEU A 54 3.47 -2.78 -2.41
N GLU A 55 2.93 -2.25 -3.51
CA GLU A 55 3.71 -1.90 -4.69
C GLU A 55 4.00 -0.38 -4.68
N PRO A 56 5.23 0.07 -4.95
CA PRO A 56 5.51 1.49 -5.05
C PRO A 56 4.85 2.09 -6.29
N VAL A 57 4.26 3.28 -6.15
CA VAL A 57 3.69 4.02 -7.28
C VAL A 57 4.82 4.71 -8.04
N ARG A 58 5.27 4.07 -9.13
CA ARG A 58 6.43 4.54 -9.93
C ARG A 58 6.15 5.80 -10.74
N HIS A 59 4.93 5.95 -11.22
CA HIS A 59 4.51 7.09 -12.05
C HIS A 59 3.47 7.90 -11.30
N VAL A 60 3.94 8.92 -10.59
CA VAL A 60 3.06 9.91 -9.98
C VAL A 60 2.76 10.96 -11.04
N GLY A 61 1.48 11.07 -11.44
CA GLY A 61 1.01 12.20 -12.23
C GLY A 61 1.14 13.46 -11.39
N ARG A 62 2.17 14.26 -11.65
CA ARG A 62 2.39 15.50 -10.91
C ARG A 62 1.32 16.49 -11.34
N MET A 63 0.52 16.94 -10.38
CA MET A 63 -0.42 18.04 -10.53
C MET A 63 -0.02 19.10 -9.52
N GLY A 64 0.36 20.27 -10.00
CA GLY A 64 0.63 21.43 -9.17
C GLY A 64 -0.67 22.09 -8.71
N PHE A 65 -0.58 22.92 -7.68
CA PHE A 65 -1.72 23.71 -7.20
C PHE A 65 -2.25 24.69 -8.27
N GLY A 66 -1.35 25.21 -9.13
CA GLY A 66 -1.71 26.08 -10.25
C GLY A 66 -2.48 25.37 -11.38
N ASP A 67 -2.32 24.06 -11.49
CA ASP A 67 -2.95 23.26 -12.56
C ASP A 67 -4.44 22.99 -12.29
N LEU A 68 -4.92 23.33 -11.09
CA LEU A 68 -6.33 23.19 -10.71
C LEU A 68 -7.14 24.32 -11.36
N ILE A 69 -8.06 23.99 -12.26
CA ILE A 69 -8.92 24.96 -12.97
C ILE A 69 -10.31 24.97 -12.32
N GLU A 70 -11.05 26.08 -12.46
CA GLU A 70 -12.42 26.28 -11.94
C GLU A 70 -12.56 26.21 -10.41
N VAL A 71 -11.45 26.38 -9.66
CA VAL A 71 -11.42 26.29 -8.19
C VAL A 71 -10.78 27.51 -7.53
N ASP A 72 -10.66 28.63 -8.23
CA ASP A 72 -9.88 29.78 -7.74
C ASP A 72 -10.48 30.37 -6.45
N GLY A 73 -11.80 30.41 -6.33
CA GLY A 73 -12.47 30.82 -5.08
C GLY A 73 -12.13 29.91 -3.89
N GLN A 74 -12.01 28.59 -4.12
CA GLN A 74 -11.60 27.61 -3.11
C GLN A 74 -10.12 27.78 -2.74
N LYS A 75 -9.24 28.05 -3.72
CA LYS A 75 -7.82 28.33 -3.48
C LYS A 75 -7.63 29.53 -2.57
N GLU A 76 -8.37 30.61 -2.80
CA GLU A 76 -8.29 31.80 -1.94
C GLU A 76 -8.78 31.54 -0.51
N ARG A 77 -9.90 30.83 -0.37
CA ARG A 77 -10.43 30.43 0.95
C ARG A 77 -9.43 29.55 1.70
N PHE A 78 -8.80 28.61 0.99
CA PHE A 78 -7.74 27.77 1.52
C PHE A 78 -6.54 28.60 2.00
N ALA A 79 -6.05 29.53 1.18
CA ALA A 79 -4.91 30.37 1.54
C ALA A 79 -5.18 31.21 2.81
N ARG A 80 -6.37 31.82 2.92
CA ARG A 80 -6.76 32.58 4.12
C ARG A 80 -6.88 31.70 5.36
N ASN A 81 -7.47 30.52 5.22
CA ASN A 81 -7.61 29.56 6.30
C ASN A 81 -6.25 29.05 6.79
N LEU A 82 -5.37 28.68 5.86
CA LEU A 82 -4.00 28.25 6.15
C LEU A 82 -3.21 29.34 6.87
N ALA A 83 -3.40 30.62 6.49
CA ALA A 83 -2.76 31.73 7.19
C ALA A 83 -3.23 31.85 8.66
N GLN A 84 -4.52 31.59 8.95
CA GLN A 84 -5.02 31.53 10.33
C GLN A 84 -4.38 30.37 11.10
N PHE A 85 -4.33 29.18 10.49
CA PHE A 85 -3.73 27.99 11.09
C PHE A 85 -2.25 28.21 11.44
N VAL A 86 -1.46 28.71 10.49
CA VAL A 86 -0.04 29.04 10.70
C VAL A 86 0.15 30.09 11.79
N ALA A 87 -0.78 31.06 11.89
CA ALA A 87 -0.79 32.06 12.95
C ALA A 87 -1.29 31.53 14.32
N GLY A 88 -1.58 30.22 14.46
CA GLY A 88 -2.11 29.62 15.68
C GLY A 88 -3.54 30.03 16.02
N ARG A 89 -4.27 30.57 15.05
CA ARG A 89 -5.66 31.03 15.21
C ARG A 89 -6.63 29.93 14.77
N PRO A 90 -7.91 30.00 15.18
CA PRO A 90 -8.92 29.05 14.73
C PRO A 90 -8.97 28.97 13.21
N ALA A 91 -8.91 27.75 12.69
CA ALA A 91 -8.97 27.43 11.28
C ALA A 91 -9.92 26.24 11.07
N ASN A 92 -10.65 26.26 9.95
CA ASN A 92 -11.59 25.20 9.57
C ASN A 92 -10.93 24.18 8.64
N ASN A 93 -11.47 22.97 8.55
CA ASN A 93 -11.13 22.05 7.47
C ASN A 93 -11.61 22.62 6.12
N VAL A 94 -10.77 22.54 5.08
CA VAL A 94 -11.08 23.05 3.74
C VAL A 94 -11.06 21.91 2.73
N LEU A 95 -12.10 21.83 1.90
CA LEU A 95 -12.14 21.01 0.71
C LEU A 95 -11.88 21.90 -0.51
N LEU A 96 -10.94 21.51 -1.37
CA LEU A 96 -10.63 22.24 -2.61
C LEU A 96 -11.61 21.88 -3.73
N THR A 97 -12.12 20.65 -3.71
CA THR A 97 -13.09 20.09 -4.67
C THR A 97 -13.90 19.01 -3.96
N GLY A 98 -15.17 18.85 -4.35
CA GLY A 98 -16.12 17.92 -3.77
C GLY A 98 -17.53 18.40 -3.96
#